data_AF-A0A0E2HGB1-F1
#
_entry.id   AF-A0A0E2HGB1-F1
#
_cell.length_a   1.000
_cell.length_b   1.000
_cell.length_c   1.000
_cell.angle_alpha   90.00
_cell.angle_beta   90.00
_cell.angle_gamma   90.00
#
_symmetry.space_group_name_H-M   'P 1'
#
loop_
_entity.id
_entity.type
_entity.pdbx_description
1 polymer ?
#
loop_
_entity_poly.entity_id
_entity_poly.type
_entity_poly.pdbx_seq_one_letter_code
_entity_poly.pdbx_strand_id
1 'polypeptide(L)'
;MHIGLEEYRAIKRISKRDADYDSFRREALVLKELHHPGIPMIYDLEEDSEFFYLIEEYLEGYSLYALIANQGPIQEAEAVRYGMQVCGLVAYMHSACEIPILHLDLQPNNLIICNGTVKLIDFDHAAGCRWANIAPKRFGTVGCAAPEQYASDRMLDQRTDIYAIGAVLRFMTAGTLREDAGQSAALSEDFERIIRKCMDSDMEKRYASAGEVEDALQALCTRKLTEEKEQKAIPSHILILTGMKAGTGTTHLALGLVYFLNRNGYRALYEEHNVSRAVAAMAQRAGMRPDRFGIYTMNGCCLKPWYGPAVKLDEGTGFDIIVKDYGTDWQQAELELKAAKADLIGTGSASVWDGRYIRRYISWMNQAWTGRCSGNRVLIFRGTRAVCQKELKAMAKSDKALKGIKLFVSPEYENPFSQKSEDAFFQSLWSAVTGGGRWKKKRGLLRRWDFLRESFLKTAGSLQKGAGLSESQEQDGEQG
;
A
#
# COMPACT_ATOMS: atom_id res chain seq x y z
N MET A 1 21.06 -2.99 25.49
CA MET A 1 21.77 -1.81 24.95
C MET A 1 23.25 -1.99 25.24
N HIS A 2 24.09 -2.01 24.20
CA HIS A 2 25.53 -2.02 24.34
C HIS A 2 25.97 -0.65 24.89
N ILE A 3 26.40 -0.60 26.14
CA ILE A 3 26.59 0.66 26.89
C ILE A 3 27.64 1.56 26.24
N GLY A 4 28.72 0.99 25.70
CA GLY A 4 29.79 1.78 25.07
C GLY A 4 29.48 2.31 23.66
N LEU A 5 28.40 1.83 23.03
CA LEU A 5 28.01 2.25 21.67
C LEU A 5 26.62 2.89 21.64
N GLU A 6 25.88 2.85 22.74
CA GLU A 6 24.48 3.32 22.84
C GLU A 6 23.52 2.67 21.83
N GLU A 7 23.84 1.47 21.36
CA GLU A 7 23.04 0.74 20.37
C GLU A 7 22.42 -0.53 20.96
N TYR A 8 21.24 -0.90 20.48
CA TYR A 8 20.64 -2.19 20.83
C TYR A 8 21.32 -3.33 20.04
N ARG A 9 21.46 -4.47 20.72
CA ARG A 9 21.95 -5.73 20.18
C ARG A 9 21.03 -6.84 20.69
N ALA A 10 20.79 -7.84 19.86
CA ALA A 10 20.17 -9.08 20.30
C ALA A 10 21.29 -10.01 20.81
N ILE A 11 21.03 -10.70 21.92
CA ILE A 11 21.97 -11.63 22.52
C ILE A 11 21.25 -12.95 22.73
N LYS A 12 21.64 -13.95 21.95
CA LYS A 12 21.16 -15.33 22.12
C LYS A 12 22.08 -16.03 23.11
N ARG A 13 21.49 -16.53 24.20
CA ARG A 13 22.22 -17.21 25.29
C ARG A 13 21.93 -18.70 25.29
N ILE A 14 22.96 -19.52 25.20
CA ILE A 14 22.87 -20.99 25.12
C ILE A 14 23.64 -21.61 26.28
N SER A 15 23.05 -22.57 27.01
CA SER A 15 23.74 -23.23 28.12
C SER A 15 24.77 -24.23 27.62
N LYS A 16 25.96 -24.23 28.24
CA LYS A 16 27.01 -25.24 28.00
C LYS A 16 26.60 -26.66 28.42
N ARG A 17 25.46 -26.81 29.12
CA ARG A 17 24.86 -28.11 29.47
C ARG A 17 24.05 -28.70 28.30
N ASP A 18 23.52 -27.85 27.43
CA ASP A 18 22.58 -28.23 26.38
C ASP A 18 23.26 -28.37 25.00
N ALA A 19 24.41 -27.70 24.81
CA ALA A 19 25.18 -27.73 23.57
C ALA A 19 26.68 -27.69 23.83
N ASP A 20 27.46 -28.31 22.94
CA ASP A 20 28.90 -28.10 22.87
C ASP A 20 29.25 -26.86 22.02
N TYR A 21 30.51 -26.41 22.10
CA TYR A 21 30.97 -25.23 21.38
C TYR A 21 30.84 -25.39 19.85
N ASP A 22 31.01 -26.61 19.34
CA ASP A 22 30.93 -26.90 17.91
C ASP A 22 29.49 -26.77 17.38
N SER A 23 28.50 -27.14 18.19
CA SER A 23 27.07 -26.94 17.89
C SER A 23 26.70 -25.46 17.98
N PHE A 24 27.16 -24.77 19.03
CA PHE A 24 26.96 -23.33 19.20
C PHE A 24 27.53 -22.50 18.04
N ARG A 25 28.80 -22.73 17.66
CA ARG A 25 29.44 -21.94 16.60
C ARG A 25 28.87 -22.22 15.22
N ARG A 26 28.08 -23.29 15.02
CA ARG A 26 27.57 -23.67 13.70
C ARG A 26 26.70 -22.58 13.09
N GLU A 27 25.76 -22.05 13.87
CA GLU A 27 24.92 -20.92 13.45
C GLU A 27 25.80 -19.74 13.01
N ALA A 28 26.81 -19.41 13.82
CA ALA A 28 27.72 -18.31 13.53
C ALA A 28 28.55 -18.53 12.26
N LEU A 29 29.00 -19.76 12.01
CA LEU A 29 29.73 -20.11 10.80
C LEU A 29 28.83 -20.00 9.55
N VAL A 30 27.56 -20.38 9.63
CA VAL A 30 26.61 -20.22 8.51
C VAL A 30 26.38 -18.74 8.24
N LEU A 31 26.03 -17.97 9.28
CA LEU A 31 25.74 -16.54 9.16
C LEU A 31 26.95 -15.73 8.69
N LYS A 32 28.18 -16.16 8.99
CA LYS A 32 29.42 -15.53 8.48
C LYS A 32 29.54 -15.61 6.94
N GLU A 33 29.03 -16.66 6.32
CA GLU A 33 29.04 -16.83 4.86
C GLU A 33 27.92 -16.05 4.16
N LEU A 34 26.97 -15.49 4.92
CA LEU A 34 25.78 -14.83 4.39
C LEU A 34 25.87 -13.31 4.57
N HIS A 35 25.72 -12.60 3.46
CA HIS A 35 25.74 -11.14 3.38
C HIS A 35 24.53 -10.64 2.59
N HIS A 36 23.42 -10.46 3.29
CA HIS A 36 22.17 -10.02 2.70
C HIS A 36 21.43 -9.06 3.65
N PRO A 37 20.83 -7.95 3.17
CA PRO A 37 20.15 -6.99 4.02
C PRO A 37 18.94 -7.55 4.79
N GLY A 38 18.42 -8.70 4.37
CA GLY A 38 17.35 -9.42 5.07
C GLY A 38 17.82 -10.53 6.01
N ILE A 39 19.12 -10.64 6.29
CA ILE A 39 19.72 -11.56 7.26
C ILE A 39 20.48 -10.71 8.29
N PRO A 40 20.28 -10.89 9.61
CA PRO A 40 20.94 -10.08 10.62
C PRO A 40 22.47 -10.29 10.60
N MET A 41 23.21 -9.22 10.87
CA MET A 41 24.65 -9.32 11.03
C MET A 41 25.01 -9.91 12.39
N ILE A 42 26.01 -10.80 12.42
CA ILE A 42 26.69 -11.20 13.64
C ILE A 42 27.78 -10.18 13.95
N TYR A 43 27.84 -9.78 15.21
CA TYR A 43 28.91 -8.93 15.73
C TYR A 43 29.98 -9.72 16.45
N ASP A 44 29.60 -10.67 17.32
CA ASP A 44 30.57 -11.40 18.12
C ASP A 44 30.05 -12.74 18.68
N LEU A 45 30.99 -13.57 19.15
CA LEU A 45 30.75 -14.77 19.95
C LEU A 45 31.49 -14.63 21.28
N GLU A 46 30.74 -14.73 22.37
CA GLU A 46 31.28 -14.61 23.72
C GLU A 46 30.91 -15.84 24.55
N GLU A 47 31.65 -16.07 25.64
CA GLU A 47 31.34 -17.14 26.58
C GLU A 47 31.70 -16.79 28.02
N ASP A 48 30.96 -17.38 28.97
CA ASP A 48 31.33 -17.38 30.39
C ASP A 48 31.45 -18.82 30.90
N SER A 49 31.49 -19.03 32.23
CA SER A 49 31.59 -20.37 32.80
C SER A 49 30.39 -21.29 32.52
N GLU A 50 29.22 -20.74 32.24
CA GLU A 50 27.95 -21.48 32.13
C GLU A 50 27.27 -21.38 30.76
N PHE A 51 27.55 -20.32 29.98
CA PHE A 51 26.82 -19.99 28.76
C PHE A 51 27.75 -19.60 27.60
N PHE A 52 27.24 -19.85 26.39
CA PHE A 52 27.68 -19.23 25.15
C PHE A 52 26.72 -18.09 24.77
N TYR A 53 27.25 -17.04 24.14
CA TYR A 53 26.52 -15.85 23.73
C TYR A 53 26.80 -15.54 22.26
N LEU A 54 25.75 -15.50 21.44
CA LEU A 54 25.80 -14.98 20.08
C LEU A 54 25.25 -13.55 20.08
N ILE A 55 26.07 -12.59 19.66
CA ILE A 55 25.71 -11.17 19.63
C ILE A 55 25.42 -10.76 18.19
N GLU A 56 24.19 -10.29 17.94
CA GLU A 56 23.67 -10.02 16.60
C GLU A 56 22.93 -8.67 16.48
N GLU A 57 22.63 -8.28 15.25
CA GLU A 57 21.81 -7.11 14.91
C GLU A 57 20.46 -7.18 15.63
N TYR A 58 20.14 -6.13 16.40
CA TYR A 58 18.80 -5.98 16.94
C TYR A 58 17.84 -5.53 15.85
N LEU A 59 16.82 -6.33 15.58
CA LEU A 59 15.79 -6.04 14.57
C LEU A 59 14.56 -5.43 15.23
N GLU A 60 14.28 -4.17 14.90
CA GLU A 60 13.06 -3.48 15.35
C GLU A 60 11.86 -3.85 14.47
N GLY A 61 11.10 -4.85 14.91
CA GLY A 61 9.92 -5.34 14.20
C GLY A 61 9.14 -6.37 14.99
N TYR A 62 8.14 -6.98 14.35
CA TYR A 62 7.38 -8.10 14.91
C TYR A 62 7.66 -9.35 14.09
N SER A 63 7.72 -10.52 14.75
CA SER A 63 7.68 -11.77 14.00
C SER A 63 6.38 -11.85 13.20
N LEU A 64 6.42 -12.51 12.05
CA LEU A 64 5.27 -12.72 11.18
C LEU A 64 4.16 -13.46 11.95
N TYR A 65 4.53 -14.39 12.83
CA TYR A 65 3.62 -15.02 13.77
C TYR A 65 2.90 -13.99 14.65
N ALA A 66 3.66 -13.14 15.37
CA ALA A 66 3.08 -12.14 16.27
C ALA A 66 2.21 -11.12 15.50
N LEU A 67 2.62 -10.74 14.29
CA LEU A 67 1.86 -9.84 13.44
C LEU A 67 0.49 -10.42 13.09
N ILE A 68 0.44 -11.69 12.66
CA ILE A 68 -0.82 -12.36 12.29
C ILE A 68 -1.65 -12.73 13.53
N ALA A 69 -1.02 -13.11 14.64
CA ALA A 69 -1.73 -13.37 15.89
C ALA A 69 -2.45 -12.11 16.41
N ASN A 70 -1.84 -10.93 16.24
CA ASN A 70 -2.40 -9.66 16.69
C ASN A 70 -3.41 -9.05 15.70
N GLN A 71 -3.17 -9.16 14.40
CA GLN A 71 -3.94 -8.45 13.35
C GLN A 71 -4.91 -9.37 12.58
N GLY A 72 -4.78 -10.68 12.75
CA GLY A 72 -5.45 -11.69 11.95
C GLY A 72 -4.72 -11.99 10.64
N PRO A 73 -5.27 -12.91 9.81
CA PRO A 73 -4.71 -13.25 8.52
C PRO A 73 -4.62 -12.02 7.60
N ILE A 74 -3.57 -11.97 6.79
CA ILE A 74 -3.34 -10.88 5.83
C ILE A 74 -3.91 -11.22 4.45
N GLN A 75 -4.11 -10.19 3.62
CA GLN A 75 -4.65 -10.36 2.28
C GLN A 75 -3.62 -11.00 1.34
N GLU A 76 -4.12 -11.69 0.31
CA GLU A 76 -3.29 -12.31 -0.74
C GLU A 76 -2.22 -11.36 -1.29
N ALA A 77 -2.56 -10.10 -1.59
CA ALA A 77 -1.60 -9.14 -2.16
C ALA A 77 -0.42 -8.86 -1.20
N GLU A 78 -0.68 -8.83 0.09
CA GLU A 78 0.37 -8.62 1.10
C GLU A 78 1.15 -9.92 1.35
N ALA A 79 0.47 -11.07 1.36
CA ALA A 79 1.11 -12.39 1.44
C ALA A 79 2.04 -12.64 0.25
N VAL A 80 1.65 -12.25 -0.97
CA VAL A 80 2.50 -12.29 -2.17
C VAL A 80 3.72 -11.40 -1.98
N ARG A 81 3.55 -10.16 -1.48
CA ARG A 81 4.66 -9.22 -1.26
C ARG A 81 5.70 -9.72 -0.25
N TYR A 82 5.26 -10.25 0.88
CA TYR A 82 6.17 -10.86 1.86
C TYR A 82 6.73 -12.18 1.34
N GLY A 83 5.91 -12.99 0.68
CA GLY A 83 6.27 -14.25 0.05
C GLY A 83 7.44 -14.12 -0.93
N MET A 84 7.40 -13.11 -1.81
CA MET A 84 8.51 -12.84 -2.73
C MET A 84 9.80 -12.49 -1.99
N GLN A 85 9.74 -11.68 -0.92
CA GLN A 85 10.94 -11.37 -0.12
C GLN A 85 11.50 -12.62 0.57
N VAL A 86 10.63 -13.50 1.08
CA VAL A 86 11.04 -14.80 1.63
C VAL A 86 11.69 -15.67 0.55
N CYS A 87 11.12 -15.73 -0.66
CA CYS A 87 11.70 -16.47 -1.78
C CYS A 87 13.07 -15.93 -2.15
N GLY A 88 13.25 -14.61 -2.24
CA GLY A 88 14.54 -13.99 -2.52
C GLY A 88 15.60 -14.30 -1.45
N LEU A 89 15.21 -14.29 -0.17
CA LEU A 89 16.09 -14.69 0.94
C LEU A 89 16.54 -16.14 0.84
N VAL A 90 15.61 -17.05 0.61
CA VAL A 90 15.89 -18.50 0.50
C VAL A 90 16.70 -18.79 -0.76
N ALA A 91 16.36 -18.17 -1.90
CA ALA A 91 17.12 -18.29 -3.15
C ALA A 91 18.57 -17.81 -2.97
N TYR A 92 18.77 -16.71 -2.24
CA TYR A 92 20.10 -16.25 -1.86
C TYR A 92 20.87 -17.30 -1.06
N MET A 93 20.28 -17.84 0.02
CA MET A 93 20.93 -18.90 0.82
C MET A 93 21.30 -20.14 0.00
N HIS A 94 20.42 -20.56 -0.91
CA HIS A 94 20.63 -21.72 -1.78
C HIS A 94 21.76 -21.52 -2.80
N SER A 95 22.14 -20.28 -3.09
CA SER A 95 23.14 -19.92 -4.09
C SER A 95 24.39 -19.22 -3.53
N ALA A 96 24.40 -18.87 -2.23
CA ALA A 96 25.48 -18.12 -1.59
C ALA A 96 26.83 -18.87 -1.59
N CYS A 97 26.80 -20.20 -1.57
CA CYS A 97 27.98 -21.07 -1.55
C CYS A 97 27.88 -22.18 -2.61
N GLU A 98 29.01 -22.84 -2.92
CA GLU A 98 29.04 -23.98 -3.85
C GLU A 98 28.13 -25.13 -3.40
N ILE A 99 28.05 -25.38 -2.08
CA ILE A 99 27.08 -26.27 -1.47
C ILE A 99 25.91 -25.41 -0.98
N PRO A 100 24.67 -25.64 -1.46
CA PRO A 100 23.49 -24.89 -1.03
C PRO A 100 23.31 -24.95 0.49
N ILE A 101 23.09 -23.80 1.11
CA ILE A 101 22.74 -23.70 2.54
C ILE A 101 21.22 -23.79 2.65
N LEU A 102 20.73 -24.84 3.29
CA LEU A 102 19.30 -25.02 3.60
C LEU A 102 18.98 -24.37 4.95
N HIS A 103 17.81 -23.76 5.09
CA HIS A 103 17.38 -23.18 6.37
C HIS A 103 16.82 -24.24 7.33
N LEU A 104 16.01 -25.18 6.80
CA LEU A 104 15.42 -26.34 7.49
C LEU A 104 14.41 -26.04 8.62
N ASP A 105 14.39 -24.83 9.19
CA ASP A 105 13.33 -24.39 10.12
C ASP A 105 12.72 -23.04 9.72
N LEU A 106 12.36 -22.91 8.45
CA LEU A 106 11.68 -21.70 7.95
C LEU A 106 10.23 -21.70 8.47
N GLN A 107 9.91 -20.76 9.36
CA GLN A 107 8.60 -20.67 9.99
C GLN A 107 8.22 -19.21 10.32
N PRO A 108 6.94 -18.91 10.62
CA PRO A 108 6.50 -17.53 10.90
C PRO A 108 7.18 -16.86 12.11
N ASN A 109 7.70 -17.61 13.09
CA ASN A 109 8.44 -17.02 14.20
C ASN A 109 9.83 -16.51 13.77
N ASN A 110 10.41 -17.14 12.74
CA ASN A 110 11.77 -16.88 12.27
C ASN A 110 11.79 -15.81 11.18
N LEU A 111 10.65 -15.16 10.92
CA LEU A 111 10.52 -14.07 9.95
C LEU A 111 10.10 -12.80 10.70
N ILE A 112 10.96 -11.79 10.79
CA ILE A 112 10.64 -10.49 11.39
C ILE A 112 10.26 -9.49 10.28
N ILE A 113 9.17 -8.76 10.49
CA ILE A 113 8.74 -7.67 9.62
C ILE A 113 9.19 -6.33 10.21
N CYS A 114 10.21 -5.74 9.59
CA CYS A 114 10.75 -4.42 9.95
C CYS A 114 10.34 -3.41 8.88
N ASN A 115 9.42 -2.49 9.19
CA ASN A 115 8.96 -1.45 8.25
C ASN A 115 8.54 -1.99 6.86
N GLY A 116 7.94 -3.18 6.82
CA GLY A 116 7.49 -3.83 5.59
C GLY A 116 8.56 -4.62 4.82
N THR A 117 9.78 -4.73 5.37
CA THR A 117 10.86 -5.60 4.91
C THR A 117 10.90 -6.87 5.75
N VAL A 118 11.06 -8.02 5.09
CA VAL A 118 11.23 -9.32 5.75
C VAL A 118 12.70 -9.51 6.13
N LYS A 119 12.94 -9.88 7.38
CA LYS A 119 14.22 -10.33 7.92
C LYS A 119 14.08 -11.79 8.36
N LEU A 120 14.98 -12.66 7.91
CA LEU A 120 15.06 -14.06 8.33
C LEU A 120 16.05 -14.17 9.49
N ILE A 121 15.63 -14.79 10.58
CA ILE A 121 16.41 -15.01 11.80
C ILE A 121 16.47 -16.49 12.12
N ASP A 122 17.28 -16.84 13.14
CA ASP A 122 17.39 -18.17 13.72
C ASP A 122 17.87 -19.25 12.75
N PHE A 123 19.20 -19.38 12.66
CA PHE A 123 19.91 -20.26 11.74
C PHE A 123 20.43 -21.54 12.44
N ASP A 124 19.91 -21.88 13.62
CA ASP A 124 20.32 -23.06 14.40
C ASP A 124 20.27 -24.37 13.61
N HIS A 125 19.28 -24.49 12.75
CA HIS A 125 19.06 -25.67 11.91
C HIS A 125 19.66 -25.52 10.50
N ALA A 126 20.17 -24.33 10.16
CA ALA A 126 20.70 -24.08 8.84
C ALA A 126 22.00 -24.87 8.62
N ALA A 127 22.12 -25.47 7.45
CA ALA A 127 23.28 -26.29 7.11
C ALA A 127 23.46 -26.43 5.60
N GLY A 128 24.71 -26.59 5.17
CA GLY A 128 25.00 -27.05 3.82
C GLY A 128 24.31 -28.39 3.54
N CYS A 129 23.67 -28.54 2.38
CA CYS A 129 22.86 -29.69 2.01
C CYS A 129 23.56 -31.04 2.25
N ARG A 130 24.88 -31.17 2.00
CA ARG A 130 25.64 -32.38 2.32
C ARG A 130 25.63 -32.72 3.81
N TRP A 131 25.84 -31.72 4.68
CA TRP A 131 25.86 -31.91 6.13
C TRP A 131 24.47 -32.22 6.68
N ALA A 132 23.45 -31.52 6.17
CA ALA A 132 22.05 -31.76 6.53
C ALA A 132 21.62 -33.22 6.33
N ASN A 133 22.17 -33.89 5.32
CA ASN A 133 21.85 -35.28 4.99
C ASN A 133 22.62 -36.34 5.79
N ILE A 134 23.73 -35.97 6.44
CA ILE A 134 24.53 -36.87 7.28
C ILE A 134 24.15 -36.71 8.76
N ALA A 135 23.47 -35.63 9.12
CA ALA A 135 23.03 -35.37 10.48
C ALA A 135 22.15 -36.52 11.03
N PRO A 136 22.39 -36.99 12.27
CA PRO A 136 21.69 -38.14 12.84
C PRO A 136 20.23 -37.83 13.19
N LYS A 137 19.86 -36.55 13.28
CA LYS A 137 18.53 -36.06 13.57
C LYS A 137 18.16 -34.96 12.59
N ARG A 138 16.92 -35.00 12.12
CA ARG A 138 16.30 -33.93 11.33
C ARG A 138 15.39 -33.14 12.25
N PHE A 139 15.36 -31.83 12.04
CA PHE A 139 14.56 -30.87 12.80
C PHE A 139 13.59 -30.17 11.87
N GLY A 140 12.56 -29.55 12.44
CA GLY A 140 11.62 -28.72 11.73
C GLY A 140 10.35 -28.50 12.54
N THR A 141 9.70 -27.35 12.31
CA THR A 141 8.47 -26.98 13.00
C THR A 141 7.23 -27.69 12.43
N VAL A 142 6.39 -28.23 13.32
CA VAL A 142 5.14 -28.92 12.92
C VAL A 142 4.25 -27.98 12.09
N GLY A 143 3.81 -28.46 10.92
CA GLY A 143 3.02 -27.70 9.95
C GLY A 143 3.85 -26.85 8.97
N CYS A 144 5.14 -26.65 9.23
CA CYS A 144 6.09 -26.02 8.30
C CYS A 144 7.12 -27.01 7.74
N ALA A 145 7.49 -28.03 8.51
CA ALA A 145 8.48 -29.02 8.09
C ALA A 145 7.94 -29.92 6.99
N ALA A 146 8.77 -30.17 5.99
CA ALA A 146 8.45 -31.02 4.86
C ALA A 146 8.36 -32.51 5.28
N PRO A 147 7.60 -33.36 4.57
CA PRO A 147 7.48 -34.79 4.86
C PRO A 147 8.83 -35.52 5.00
N GLU A 148 9.79 -35.21 4.14
CA GLU A 148 11.15 -35.77 4.17
C GLU A 148 11.96 -35.32 5.40
N GLN A 149 11.53 -34.32 6.18
CA GLN A 149 12.17 -34.00 7.45
C GLN A 149 11.73 -34.96 8.56
N TYR A 150 10.55 -35.58 8.44
CA TYR A 150 10.06 -36.58 9.39
C TYR A 150 10.55 -37.99 9.06
N ALA A 151 10.76 -38.29 7.78
CA ALA A 151 11.23 -39.59 7.30
C ALA A 151 12.69 -39.50 6.83
N SER A 152 13.55 -40.41 7.28
CA SER A 152 14.97 -40.44 6.89
C SER A 152 15.25 -41.18 5.58
N ASP A 153 14.22 -41.46 4.78
CA ASP A 153 14.27 -42.28 3.56
C ASP A 153 14.58 -41.47 2.29
N ARG A 154 14.48 -40.14 2.35
CA ARG A 154 14.83 -39.23 1.25
C ARG A 154 15.93 -38.24 1.64
N MET A 155 16.68 -37.76 0.65
CA MET A 155 17.66 -36.70 0.86
C MET A 155 16.96 -35.34 0.93
N LEU A 156 17.41 -34.48 1.84
CA LEU A 156 17.01 -33.08 1.93
C LEU A 156 17.72 -32.29 0.82
N ASP A 157 17.01 -31.41 0.15
CA ASP A 157 17.56 -30.47 -0.83
C ASP A 157 16.80 -29.13 -0.76
N GLN A 158 17.05 -28.21 -1.69
CA GLN A 158 16.40 -26.89 -1.72
C GLN A 158 14.87 -26.98 -1.63
N ARG A 159 14.27 -28.04 -2.16
CA ARG A 159 12.82 -28.26 -2.21
C ARG A 159 12.22 -28.55 -0.84
N THR A 160 13.05 -28.89 0.15
CA THR A 160 12.66 -28.95 1.55
C THR A 160 12.28 -27.57 2.09
N ASP A 161 13.09 -26.54 1.81
CA ASP A 161 12.73 -25.16 2.20
C ASP A 161 11.55 -24.61 1.38
N ILE A 162 11.36 -25.07 0.13
CA ILE A 162 10.19 -24.69 -0.70
C ILE A 162 8.87 -25.12 -0.07
N TYR A 163 8.83 -26.29 0.56
CA TYR A 163 7.64 -26.72 1.32
C TYR A 163 7.33 -25.73 2.44
N ALA A 164 8.35 -25.32 3.19
CA ALA A 164 8.21 -24.37 4.28
C ALA A 164 7.76 -22.97 3.79
N ILE A 165 8.22 -22.52 2.62
CA ILE A 165 7.69 -21.30 1.97
C ILE A 165 6.18 -21.42 1.74
N GLY A 166 5.73 -22.56 1.21
CA GLY A 166 4.30 -22.84 1.02
C GLY A 166 3.50 -22.79 2.32
N ALA A 167 4.05 -23.39 3.39
CA ALA A 167 3.43 -23.37 4.72
C ALA A 167 3.32 -21.95 5.28
N VAL A 168 4.37 -21.13 5.11
CA VAL A 168 4.37 -19.71 5.53
C VAL A 168 3.33 -18.90 4.74
N LEU A 169 3.24 -19.06 3.42
CA LEU A 169 2.22 -18.40 2.58
C LEU A 169 0.79 -18.79 3.00
N ARG A 170 0.59 -20.06 3.32
CA ARG A 170 -0.68 -20.56 3.86
C ARG A 170 -0.97 -19.94 5.23
N PHE A 171 0.01 -19.91 6.13
CA PHE A 171 -0.14 -19.30 7.45
C PHE A 171 -0.54 -17.83 7.36
N MET A 172 0.08 -17.07 6.45
CA MET A 172 -0.25 -15.66 6.20
C MET A 172 -1.74 -15.43 5.93
N THR A 173 -2.37 -16.33 5.18
CA THR A 173 -3.73 -16.15 4.68
C THR A 173 -4.79 -16.93 5.46
N ALA A 174 -4.40 -17.96 6.20
CA ALA A 174 -5.28 -18.75 7.07
C ALA A 174 -5.20 -18.35 8.55
N GLY A 175 -4.09 -17.77 8.99
CA GLY A 175 -3.82 -17.43 10.39
C GLY A 175 -3.41 -18.62 11.27
N THR A 176 -3.22 -19.80 10.69
CA THR A 176 -2.89 -21.03 11.41
C THR A 176 -2.15 -22.02 10.52
N LEU A 177 -1.31 -22.84 11.14
CA LEU A 177 -0.57 -23.93 10.50
C LEU A 177 -1.36 -25.25 10.42
N ARG A 178 -2.57 -25.28 11.00
CA ARG A 178 -3.40 -26.49 11.02
C ARG A 178 -3.94 -26.85 9.65
N GLU A 179 -3.85 -28.13 9.28
CA GLU A 179 -4.32 -28.61 7.98
C GLU A 179 -5.84 -28.52 7.79
N ASP A 180 -6.61 -28.65 8.88
CA ASP A 180 -8.07 -28.71 8.93
C ASP A 180 -8.77 -27.35 9.06
N ALA A 181 -8.01 -26.26 9.17
CA ALA A 181 -8.59 -24.93 9.32
C ALA A 181 -9.18 -24.45 7.99
N GLY A 182 -10.50 -24.25 7.97
CA GLY A 182 -11.21 -23.66 6.83
C GLY A 182 -10.61 -22.32 6.42
N GLN A 183 -10.47 -22.10 5.11
CA GLN A 183 -9.86 -20.89 4.56
C GLN A 183 -10.63 -19.64 5.01
N SER A 184 -9.94 -18.73 5.70
CA SER A 184 -10.56 -17.52 6.28
C SER A 184 -10.71 -16.37 5.27
N ALA A 185 -10.15 -16.49 4.05
CA ALA A 185 -10.21 -15.48 3.00
C ALA A 185 -10.43 -16.12 1.62
N ALA A 186 -11.18 -15.45 0.73
CA ALA A 186 -11.34 -15.87 -0.66
C ALA A 186 -10.02 -15.62 -1.43
N LEU A 187 -9.16 -16.63 -1.50
CA LEU A 187 -7.92 -16.62 -2.26
C LEU A 187 -8.21 -16.87 -3.75
N SER A 188 -7.35 -16.36 -4.62
CA SER A 188 -7.38 -16.73 -6.04
C SER A 188 -6.93 -18.19 -6.21
N GLU A 189 -7.55 -18.88 -7.17
CA GLU A 189 -7.21 -20.26 -7.50
C GLU A 189 -5.73 -20.42 -7.88
N ASP A 190 -5.15 -19.42 -8.54
CA ASP A 190 -3.73 -19.42 -8.89
C ASP A 190 -2.81 -19.31 -7.66
N PHE A 191 -3.15 -18.48 -6.68
CA PHE A 191 -2.36 -18.40 -5.42
C PHE A 191 -2.47 -19.69 -4.62
N GLU A 192 -3.66 -20.28 -4.52
CA GLU A 192 -3.85 -21.59 -3.90
C GLU A 192 -3.06 -22.69 -4.61
N ARG A 193 -3.00 -22.65 -5.96
CA ARG A 193 -2.22 -23.60 -6.75
C ARG A 193 -0.73 -23.48 -6.47
N ILE A 194 -0.21 -22.25 -6.29
CA ILE A 194 1.19 -22.03 -5.89
C ILE A 194 1.47 -22.64 -4.52
N ILE A 195 0.62 -22.34 -3.52
CA ILE A 195 0.76 -22.90 -2.16
C ILE A 195 0.74 -24.43 -2.22
N ARG A 196 -0.24 -25.01 -2.93
CA ARG A 196 -0.40 -26.47 -3.04
C ARG A 196 0.79 -27.12 -3.72
N LYS A 197 1.34 -26.50 -4.77
CA LYS A 197 2.53 -27.01 -5.46
C LYS A 197 3.76 -26.92 -4.57
N CYS A 198 3.92 -25.85 -3.77
CA CYS A 198 5.01 -25.76 -2.80
C CYS A 198 4.92 -26.87 -1.75
N MET A 199 3.72 -27.14 -1.23
CA MET A 199 3.46 -28.10 -0.17
C MET A 199 3.15 -29.53 -0.66
N ASP A 200 3.49 -29.89 -1.90
CA ASP A 200 3.25 -31.25 -2.39
C ASP A 200 4.07 -32.26 -1.57
N SER A 201 3.44 -33.37 -1.20
CA SER A 201 4.11 -34.45 -0.46
C SER A 201 5.30 -35.03 -1.22
N ASP A 202 5.25 -35.01 -2.56
CA ASP A 202 6.33 -35.46 -3.41
C ASP A 202 7.22 -34.27 -3.83
N MET A 203 8.47 -34.27 -3.36
CA MET A 203 9.44 -33.20 -3.65
C MET A 203 9.60 -32.92 -5.13
N GLU A 204 9.53 -33.94 -6.00
CA GLU A 204 9.70 -33.80 -7.45
C GLU A 204 8.56 -33.02 -8.12
N LYS A 205 7.41 -32.87 -7.47
CA LYS A 205 6.27 -32.09 -7.96
C LYS A 205 6.29 -30.63 -7.51
N ARG A 206 7.15 -30.31 -6.54
CA ARG A 206 7.35 -28.93 -6.05
C ARG A 206 8.04 -28.08 -7.10
N TYR A 207 8.12 -26.78 -6.86
CA TYR A 207 9.01 -25.92 -7.63
C TYR A 207 10.46 -26.34 -7.41
N ALA A 208 11.29 -26.25 -8.44
CA ALA A 208 12.68 -26.71 -8.36
C ALA A 208 13.57 -25.76 -7.54
N SER A 209 13.18 -24.48 -7.44
CA SER A 209 13.92 -23.46 -6.69
C SER A 209 13.00 -22.39 -6.11
N ALA A 210 13.50 -21.63 -5.14
CA ALA A 210 12.76 -20.51 -4.56
C ALA A 210 12.54 -19.38 -5.57
N GLY A 211 13.47 -19.21 -6.53
CA GLY A 211 13.30 -18.28 -7.65
C GLY A 211 12.08 -18.61 -8.53
N GLU A 212 11.82 -19.90 -8.80
CA GLU A 212 10.60 -20.28 -9.55
C GLU A 212 9.30 -19.98 -8.78
N VAL A 213 9.34 -20.07 -7.45
CA VAL A 213 8.20 -19.68 -6.60
C VAL A 213 8.02 -18.17 -6.66
N GLU A 214 9.11 -17.40 -6.56
CA GLU A 214 9.09 -15.94 -6.70
C GLU A 214 8.52 -15.52 -8.05
N ASP A 215 8.95 -16.13 -9.15
CA ASP A 215 8.43 -15.89 -10.49
C ASP A 215 6.93 -16.19 -10.59
N ALA A 216 6.47 -17.29 -9.99
CA ALA A 216 5.06 -17.65 -9.95
C ALA A 216 4.23 -16.63 -9.15
N LEU A 217 4.74 -16.16 -8.01
CA LEU A 217 4.12 -15.11 -7.19
C LEU A 217 4.10 -13.75 -7.92
N GLN A 218 5.20 -13.40 -8.57
CA GLN A 218 5.35 -12.20 -9.38
C GLN A 218 4.40 -12.23 -10.60
N ALA A 219 4.18 -13.41 -11.20
CA ALA A 219 3.20 -13.59 -12.26
C ALA A 219 1.77 -13.31 -11.79
N LEU A 220 1.41 -13.52 -10.52
CA LEU A 220 0.10 -13.08 -10.00
C LEU A 220 -0.05 -11.56 -10.00
N CYS A 221 1.03 -10.85 -9.66
CA CYS A 221 1.06 -9.39 -9.72
C CYS A 221 0.95 -8.91 -11.17
N THR A 222 1.71 -9.52 -12.08
CA THR A 222 1.70 -9.16 -13.50
C THR A 222 0.38 -9.54 -14.17
N ARG A 223 -0.21 -10.68 -13.84
CA ARG A 223 -1.51 -11.15 -14.35
C ARG A 223 -2.67 -10.32 -13.82
N LYS A 224 -2.66 -9.88 -12.57
CA LYS A 224 -3.59 -8.84 -12.10
C LYS A 224 -3.40 -7.55 -12.89
N LEU A 225 -2.17 -7.16 -13.23
CA LEU A 225 -1.91 -5.98 -14.07
C LEU A 225 -2.31 -6.18 -15.54
N THR A 226 -2.17 -7.38 -16.13
CA THR A 226 -2.59 -7.68 -17.51
C THR A 226 -4.08 -7.95 -17.61
N GLU A 227 -4.71 -8.64 -16.67
CA GLU A 227 -6.17 -8.76 -16.57
C GLU A 227 -6.79 -7.41 -16.22
N GLU A 228 -6.17 -6.56 -15.39
CA GLU A 228 -6.58 -5.16 -15.24
C GLU A 228 -6.34 -4.33 -16.50
N LYS A 229 -5.29 -4.60 -17.31
CA LYS A 229 -5.08 -3.95 -18.61
C LYS A 229 -6.04 -4.45 -19.70
N GLU A 230 -6.39 -5.74 -19.72
CA GLU A 230 -7.27 -6.37 -20.70
C GLU A 230 -8.75 -6.16 -20.34
N GLN A 231 -9.12 -6.08 -19.04
CA GLN A 231 -10.43 -5.59 -18.60
C GLN A 231 -10.54 -4.07 -18.47
N LYS A 232 -9.44 -3.30 -18.55
CA LYS A 232 -9.46 -1.82 -18.67
C LYS A 232 -8.43 -1.28 -19.66
N ALA A 233 -8.75 -1.42 -20.94
CA ALA A 233 -8.66 -0.29 -21.86
C ALA A 233 -10.04 0.39 -21.98
N ILE A 234 -10.66 0.71 -20.84
CA ILE A 234 -11.60 1.83 -20.83
C ILE A 234 -10.70 3.04 -20.62
N PRO A 235 -10.54 3.94 -21.60
CA PRO A 235 -9.80 5.18 -21.38
C PRO A 235 -10.37 5.86 -20.14
N SER A 236 -9.51 6.22 -19.17
CA SER A 236 -9.94 6.89 -17.95
C SER A 236 -10.83 8.08 -18.31
N HIS A 237 -11.91 8.28 -17.56
CA HIS A 237 -12.74 9.44 -17.75
C HIS A 237 -12.02 10.66 -17.18
N ILE A 238 -11.57 11.56 -18.05
CA ILE A 238 -10.74 12.72 -17.67
C ILE A 238 -11.64 13.91 -17.36
N LEU A 239 -11.50 14.44 -16.15
CA LEU A 239 -12.12 15.69 -15.70
C LEU A 239 -11.04 16.76 -15.58
N ILE A 240 -11.19 17.84 -16.35
CA ILE A 240 -10.29 18.99 -16.30
C ILE A 240 -10.94 20.05 -15.44
N LEU A 241 -10.29 20.41 -14.34
CA LEU A 241 -10.76 21.42 -13.41
C LEU A 241 -9.96 22.71 -13.59
N THR A 242 -10.68 23.81 -13.76
CA THR A 242 -10.11 25.15 -13.87
C THR A 242 -10.89 26.15 -13.02
N GLY A 243 -10.25 27.27 -12.68
CA GLY A 243 -10.87 28.38 -11.98
C GLY A 243 -10.69 29.68 -12.74
N MET A 244 -11.67 30.56 -12.59
CA MET A 244 -11.64 31.93 -13.13
C MET A 244 -10.46 32.76 -12.60
N LYS A 245 -10.04 32.55 -11.35
CA LYS A 245 -8.91 33.23 -10.71
C LYS A 245 -8.41 32.42 -9.51
N ALA A 246 -7.21 32.74 -9.02
CA ALA A 246 -6.72 32.14 -7.78
C ALA A 246 -7.69 32.44 -6.62
N GLY A 247 -7.91 31.47 -5.73
CA GLY A 247 -8.83 31.60 -4.61
C GLY A 247 -10.30 31.35 -4.93
N THR A 248 -10.69 30.98 -6.17
CA THR A 248 -12.08 30.55 -6.46
C THR A 248 -12.41 29.15 -5.92
N GLY A 249 -11.44 28.48 -5.28
CA GLY A 249 -11.63 27.19 -4.64
C GLY A 249 -11.70 26.00 -5.59
N THR A 250 -10.99 26.05 -6.74
CA THR A 250 -10.87 24.93 -7.70
C THR A 250 -10.32 23.67 -7.03
N THR A 251 -9.16 23.77 -6.37
CA THR A 251 -8.52 22.65 -5.67
C THR A 251 -9.41 22.06 -4.58
N HIS A 252 -10.12 22.92 -3.84
CA HIS A 252 -11.07 22.50 -2.81
C HIS A 252 -12.26 21.72 -3.38
N LEU A 253 -12.77 22.15 -4.53
CA LEU A 253 -13.83 21.44 -5.26
C LEU A 253 -13.30 20.12 -5.83
N ALA A 254 -12.09 20.12 -6.39
CA ALA A 254 -11.44 18.95 -6.99
C ALA A 254 -11.25 17.84 -5.95
N LEU A 255 -10.65 18.16 -4.80
CA LEU A 255 -10.47 17.23 -3.70
C LEU A 255 -11.80 16.71 -3.16
N GLY A 256 -12.81 17.58 -3.07
CA GLY A 256 -14.17 17.19 -2.70
C GLY A 256 -14.81 16.19 -3.65
N LEU A 257 -14.71 16.45 -4.95
CA LEU A 257 -15.23 15.55 -5.97
C LEU A 257 -14.52 14.19 -5.93
N VAL A 258 -13.19 14.17 -5.81
CA VAL A 258 -12.41 12.94 -5.72
C VAL A 258 -12.76 12.15 -4.45
N TYR A 259 -12.92 12.84 -3.31
CA TYR A 259 -13.36 12.23 -2.06
C TYR A 259 -14.75 11.59 -2.18
N PHE A 260 -15.72 12.33 -2.74
CA PHE A 260 -17.06 11.82 -3.01
C PHE A 260 -17.04 10.59 -3.91
N LEU A 261 -16.27 10.61 -5.00
CA LEU A 261 -16.16 9.52 -5.95
C LEU A 261 -15.57 8.26 -5.30
N ASN A 262 -14.43 8.40 -4.61
CA ASN A 262 -13.77 7.28 -3.95
C ASN A 262 -14.66 6.67 -2.85
N ARG A 263 -15.32 7.50 -2.02
CA ARG A 263 -16.28 7.03 -0.99
C ARG A 263 -17.50 6.32 -1.60
N ASN A 264 -17.84 6.59 -2.86
CA ASN A 264 -18.93 5.92 -3.58
C ASN A 264 -18.49 4.71 -4.42
N GLY A 265 -17.22 4.27 -4.27
CA GLY A 265 -16.68 3.05 -4.87
C GLY A 265 -16.11 3.23 -6.28
N TYR A 266 -15.89 4.46 -6.73
CA TYR A 266 -15.14 4.74 -7.95
C TYR A 266 -13.64 4.76 -7.66
N ARG A 267 -12.78 4.38 -8.62
CA ARG A 267 -11.33 4.59 -8.52
C ARG A 267 -10.96 5.93 -9.14
N ALA A 268 -10.95 6.99 -8.33
CA ALA A 268 -10.66 8.35 -8.78
C ALA A 268 -9.30 8.85 -8.26
N LEU A 269 -8.49 9.39 -9.18
CA LEU A 269 -7.20 10.02 -8.91
C LEU A 269 -7.32 11.54 -9.03
N TYR A 270 -6.82 12.27 -8.04
CA TYR A 270 -6.52 13.70 -8.17
C TYR A 270 -5.10 13.87 -8.71
N GLU A 271 -4.94 14.63 -9.79
CA GLU A 271 -3.65 15.07 -10.30
C GLU A 271 -3.52 16.59 -10.18
N GLU A 272 -2.49 17.03 -9.46
CA GLU A 272 -2.14 18.44 -9.37
C GLU A 272 -1.34 18.87 -10.60
N HIS A 273 -1.88 19.81 -11.37
CA HIS A 273 -1.21 20.47 -12.50
C HIS A 273 -1.04 21.97 -12.26
N ASN A 274 -1.30 22.43 -11.04
CA ASN A 274 -1.19 23.82 -10.64
C ASN A 274 -0.07 24.03 -9.63
N VAL A 275 0.34 25.29 -9.46
CA VAL A 275 1.48 25.68 -8.63
C VAL A 275 1.18 25.77 -7.13
N SER A 276 -0.02 25.36 -6.67
CA SER A 276 -0.37 25.48 -5.24
C SER A 276 0.44 24.54 -4.34
N ARG A 277 0.94 23.42 -4.88
CA ARG A 277 1.64 22.35 -4.14
C ARG A 277 0.85 21.85 -2.93
N ALA A 278 -0.49 21.92 -3.00
CA ALA A 278 -1.36 21.61 -1.88
C ALA A 278 -1.18 20.15 -1.45
N VAL A 279 -1.03 19.22 -2.40
CA VAL A 279 -0.82 17.80 -2.09
C VAL A 279 0.50 17.57 -1.37
N ALA A 280 1.59 18.16 -1.85
CA ALA A 280 2.90 18.03 -1.23
C ALA A 280 2.92 18.64 0.19
N ALA A 281 2.29 19.80 0.39
CA ALA A 281 2.19 20.44 1.69
C ALA A 281 1.35 19.61 2.69
N MET A 282 0.21 19.07 2.25
CA MET A 282 -0.62 18.18 3.07
C MET A 282 0.13 16.90 3.44
N ALA A 283 0.81 16.28 2.47
CA ALA A 283 1.59 15.06 2.69
C ALA A 283 2.74 15.28 3.67
N GLN A 284 3.48 16.38 3.55
CA GLN A 284 4.57 16.73 4.46
C GLN A 284 4.05 16.92 5.90
N ARG A 285 2.96 17.68 6.06
CA ARG A 285 2.36 17.93 7.37
C ARG A 285 1.85 16.64 8.03
N ALA A 286 1.36 15.70 7.23
CA ALA A 286 0.86 14.41 7.70
C ALA A 286 1.94 13.32 7.81
N GLY A 287 3.22 13.61 7.50
CA GLY A 287 4.31 12.63 7.55
C GLY A 287 4.16 11.48 6.54
N MET A 288 3.47 11.71 5.43
CA MET A 288 3.13 10.66 4.48
C MET A 288 4.25 10.41 3.46
N ARG A 289 4.36 9.16 2.97
CA ARG A 289 5.22 8.79 1.85
C ARG A 289 4.39 8.34 0.65
N PRO A 290 4.81 8.66 -0.59
CA PRO A 290 4.11 8.19 -1.78
C PRO A 290 4.38 6.70 -2.02
N ASP A 291 3.53 6.07 -2.82
CA ASP A 291 3.82 4.76 -3.39
C ASP A 291 4.87 4.83 -4.51
N ARG A 292 5.17 3.69 -5.14
CA ARG A 292 6.13 3.58 -6.24
C ARG A 292 5.77 4.42 -7.48
N PHE A 293 4.52 4.85 -7.61
CA PHE A 293 4.02 5.68 -8.72
C PHE A 293 3.96 7.16 -8.37
N GLY A 294 4.45 7.57 -7.19
CA GLY A 294 4.37 8.96 -6.74
C GLY A 294 2.97 9.36 -6.26
N ILE A 295 2.12 8.41 -5.87
CA ILE A 295 0.74 8.68 -5.44
C ILE A 295 0.65 8.58 -3.92
N TYR A 296 0.06 9.60 -3.29
CA TYR A 296 -0.25 9.64 -1.87
C TYR A 296 -1.68 9.18 -1.61
N THR A 297 -1.90 8.41 -0.55
CA THR A 297 -3.25 7.97 -0.14
C THR A 297 -3.69 8.70 1.13
N MET A 298 -4.51 9.73 1.01
CA MET A 298 -4.93 10.59 2.12
C MET A 298 -6.45 10.62 2.25
N ASN A 299 -6.99 10.35 3.44
CA ASN A 299 -8.44 10.36 3.72
C ASN A 299 -9.27 9.52 2.72
N GLY A 300 -8.72 8.40 2.24
CA GLY A 300 -9.36 7.55 1.23
C GLY A 300 -9.27 8.07 -0.21
N CYS A 301 -8.55 9.16 -0.46
CA CYS A 301 -8.26 9.69 -1.79
C CYS A 301 -6.85 9.33 -2.24
N CYS A 302 -6.70 9.03 -3.53
CA CYS A 302 -5.42 8.96 -4.21
C CYS A 302 -5.08 10.34 -4.80
N LEU A 303 -3.95 10.90 -4.39
CA LEU A 303 -3.51 12.26 -4.72
C LEU A 303 -2.10 12.22 -5.30
N LYS A 304 -1.92 12.75 -6.50
CA LYS A 304 -0.63 12.86 -7.17
C LYS A 304 -0.21 14.33 -7.22
N PRO A 305 0.85 14.74 -6.52
CA PRO A 305 1.33 16.12 -6.54
C PRO A 305 1.98 16.44 -7.89
N TRP A 306 2.13 17.73 -8.15
CA TRP A 306 2.91 18.19 -9.27
C TRP A 306 4.40 18.04 -8.95
N TYR A 307 5.07 17.09 -9.60
CA TYR A 307 6.51 16.83 -9.44
C TYR A 307 7.40 17.72 -10.33
N GLY A 308 6.80 18.60 -11.13
CA GLY A 308 7.50 19.42 -12.11
C GLY A 308 7.51 18.80 -13.52
N PRO A 309 7.86 19.60 -14.55
CA PRO A 309 7.74 19.21 -15.95
C PRO A 309 8.76 18.15 -16.40
N ALA A 310 9.85 17.96 -15.64
CA ALA A 310 10.90 16.99 -15.94
C ALA A 310 10.59 15.57 -15.45
N VAL A 311 9.57 15.41 -14.60
CA VAL A 311 9.21 14.13 -13.99
C VAL A 311 8.11 13.48 -14.82
N LYS A 312 8.48 12.44 -15.58
CA LYS A 312 7.55 11.56 -16.28
C LYS A 312 7.38 10.28 -15.47
N LEU A 313 6.19 10.09 -14.91
CA LEU A 313 5.82 8.87 -14.18
C LEU A 313 5.10 7.94 -15.14
N ASP A 314 5.22 6.62 -14.92
CA ASP A 314 4.62 5.59 -15.77
C ASP A 314 3.14 5.84 -16.03
N GLU A 315 2.73 5.70 -17.30
CA GLU A 315 1.33 5.81 -17.72
C GLU A 315 0.56 4.54 -17.36
N GLY A 316 -0.70 4.70 -16.94
CA GLY A 316 -1.59 3.57 -16.63
C GLY A 316 -1.75 3.29 -15.14
N THR A 317 -2.09 4.31 -14.35
CA THR A 317 -2.29 4.24 -12.89
C THR A 317 -3.48 3.36 -12.44
N GLY A 318 -4.19 2.72 -13.36
CA GLY A 318 -5.34 1.85 -13.06
C GLY A 318 -6.61 2.60 -12.63
N PHE A 319 -6.63 3.94 -12.62
CA PHE A 319 -7.80 4.71 -12.19
C PHE A 319 -8.84 4.85 -13.29
N ASP A 320 -10.11 4.73 -12.89
CA ASP A 320 -11.27 4.86 -13.76
C ASP A 320 -11.56 6.32 -14.12
N ILE A 321 -11.21 7.24 -13.21
CA ILE A 321 -11.48 8.67 -13.31
C ILE A 321 -10.21 9.42 -12.92
N ILE A 322 -9.82 10.41 -13.72
CA ILE A 322 -8.67 11.27 -13.43
C ILE A 322 -9.17 12.71 -13.38
N VAL A 323 -9.00 13.35 -12.23
CA VAL A 323 -9.36 14.75 -11.97
C VAL A 323 -8.08 15.58 -12.03
N LYS A 324 -7.85 16.27 -13.16
CA LYS A 324 -6.68 17.12 -13.38
C LYS A 324 -6.99 18.56 -12.97
N ASP A 325 -6.35 19.03 -11.90
CA ASP A 325 -6.52 20.40 -11.41
C ASP A 325 -5.47 21.34 -11.99
N TYR A 326 -5.85 22.07 -13.03
CA TYR A 326 -5.02 23.10 -13.66
C TYR A 326 -5.15 24.46 -12.97
N GLY A 327 -6.05 24.62 -12.00
CA GLY A 327 -6.28 25.90 -11.34
C GLY A 327 -6.56 27.01 -12.37
N THR A 328 -5.69 28.02 -12.44
CA THR A 328 -5.80 29.14 -13.39
C THR A 328 -4.95 28.99 -14.65
N ASP A 329 -4.27 27.86 -14.86
CA ASP A 329 -3.50 27.60 -16.08
C ASP A 329 -4.42 27.16 -17.22
N TRP A 330 -5.08 28.15 -17.81
CA TRP A 330 -6.03 27.96 -18.91
C TRP A 330 -5.36 27.46 -20.19
N GLN A 331 -4.09 27.81 -20.40
CA GLN A 331 -3.37 27.44 -21.61
C GLN A 331 -3.07 25.94 -21.62
N GLN A 332 -2.55 25.39 -20.51
CA GLN A 332 -2.30 23.96 -20.40
C GLN A 332 -3.60 23.16 -20.37
N ALA A 333 -4.64 23.66 -19.68
CA ALA A 333 -5.96 23.03 -19.69
C ALA A 333 -6.56 22.93 -21.10
N GLU A 334 -6.37 23.96 -21.93
CA GLU A 334 -6.84 23.97 -23.33
C GLU A 334 -6.08 22.96 -24.20
N LEU A 335 -4.76 22.83 -24.02
CA LEU A 335 -3.97 21.81 -24.72
C LEU A 335 -4.47 20.41 -24.38
N GLU A 336 -4.71 20.13 -23.09
CA GLU A 336 -5.21 18.85 -22.62
C GLU A 336 -6.64 18.55 -23.12
N LEU A 337 -7.53 19.54 -23.10
CA LEU A 337 -8.89 19.43 -23.64
C LEU A 337 -8.91 19.06 -25.12
N LYS A 338 -7.96 19.57 -25.90
CA LYS A 338 -7.83 19.26 -27.33
C LYS A 338 -7.18 17.90 -27.58
N ALA A 339 -6.30 17.46 -26.67
CA ALA A 339 -5.60 16.19 -26.77
C ALA A 339 -6.45 15.00 -26.33
N ALA A 340 -7.36 15.18 -25.37
CA ALA A 340 -8.12 14.11 -24.75
C ALA A 340 -9.64 14.30 -24.82
N LYS A 341 -10.40 13.19 -24.80
CA LYS A 341 -11.85 13.24 -24.58
C LYS A 341 -12.13 13.52 -23.10
N ALA A 342 -12.14 14.80 -22.73
CA ALA A 342 -12.30 15.25 -21.36
C ALA A 342 -13.56 16.11 -21.16
N ASP A 343 -14.07 16.10 -19.92
CA ASP A 343 -15.12 17.00 -19.45
C ASP A 343 -14.49 18.18 -18.70
N LEU A 344 -15.03 19.39 -18.91
CA LEU A 344 -14.52 20.62 -18.33
C LEU A 344 -15.40 21.08 -17.17
N ILE A 345 -14.81 21.23 -15.98
CA ILE A 345 -15.46 21.78 -14.80
C ILE A 345 -14.75 23.08 -14.41
N GLY A 346 -15.46 24.19 -14.52
CA GLY A 346 -14.97 25.51 -14.16
C GLY A 346 -15.50 25.99 -12.82
N THR A 347 -14.68 26.71 -12.06
CA THR A 347 -15.12 27.45 -10.86
C THR A 347 -15.15 28.95 -11.08
N GLY A 348 -16.25 29.57 -10.66
CA GLY A 348 -16.52 30.99 -10.77
C GLY A 348 -17.00 31.60 -9.45
N SER A 349 -17.05 32.93 -9.41
CA SER A 349 -17.59 33.73 -8.31
C SER A 349 -18.71 34.58 -8.89
N ALA A 350 -19.81 34.68 -8.15
CA ALA A 350 -20.96 35.52 -8.49
C ALA A 350 -20.86 36.93 -7.87
N SER A 351 -19.69 37.31 -7.36
CA SER A 351 -19.48 38.65 -6.81
C SER A 351 -19.61 39.71 -7.91
N VAL A 352 -20.29 40.81 -7.58
CA VAL A 352 -20.65 41.87 -8.54
C VAL A 352 -19.41 42.48 -9.22
N TRP A 353 -18.29 42.58 -8.50
CA TRP A 353 -17.01 43.09 -9.04
C TRP A 353 -16.25 42.09 -9.93
N ASP A 354 -16.56 40.79 -9.83
CA ASP A 354 -15.95 39.73 -10.66
C ASP A 354 -16.63 39.59 -12.03
N GLY A 355 -17.68 40.39 -12.32
CA GLY A 355 -18.47 40.29 -13.53
C GLY A 355 -17.68 40.35 -14.85
N ARG A 356 -16.56 41.10 -14.90
CA ARG A 356 -15.66 41.11 -16.07
C ARG A 356 -14.83 39.83 -16.18
N TYR A 357 -14.34 39.31 -15.05
CA TYR A 357 -13.53 38.09 -15.00
C TYR A 357 -14.35 36.86 -15.41
N ILE A 358 -15.58 36.74 -14.91
CA ILE A 358 -16.43 35.59 -15.23
C ILE A 358 -16.83 35.58 -16.72
N ARG A 359 -17.11 36.75 -17.30
CA ARG A 359 -17.37 36.87 -18.75
C ARG A 359 -16.17 36.46 -19.59
N ARG A 360 -14.96 36.91 -19.22
CA ARG A 360 -13.72 36.49 -19.89
C ARG A 360 -13.50 34.99 -19.79
N TYR A 361 -13.76 34.42 -18.60
CA TYR A 361 -13.61 33.00 -18.34
C TYR A 361 -14.62 32.16 -19.14
N ILE A 362 -15.89 32.56 -19.20
CA ILE A 362 -16.91 31.90 -20.03
C ILE A 362 -16.55 31.99 -21.51
N SER A 363 -16.04 33.13 -21.97
CA SER A 363 -15.56 33.29 -23.36
C SER A 363 -14.45 32.29 -23.68
N TRP A 364 -13.46 32.16 -22.78
CA TRP A 364 -12.40 31.16 -22.89
C TRP A 364 -12.94 29.72 -22.86
N MET A 365 -13.82 29.37 -21.90
CA MET A 365 -14.42 28.02 -21.84
C MET A 365 -15.17 27.65 -23.13
N ASN A 366 -15.74 28.64 -23.83
CA ASN A 366 -16.36 28.41 -25.13
C ASN A 366 -15.33 28.23 -26.24
N GLN A 367 -14.30 29.06 -26.29
CA GLN A 367 -13.22 28.95 -27.28
C GLN A 367 -12.43 27.64 -27.13
N ALA A 368 -12.03 27.29 -25.91
CA ALA A 368 -11.34 26.04 -25.61
C ALA A 368 -12.16 24.80 -26.01
N TRP A 369 -13.49 24.93 -26.04
CA TRP A 369 -14.41 23.88 -26.47
C TRP A 369 -14.59 23.78 -27.99
N THR A 370 -14.28 24.84 -28.74
CA THR A 370 -14.47 24.85 -30.19
C THR A 370 -13.46 23.93 -30.89
N GLY A 371 -13.96 22.82 -31.45
CA GLY A 371 -13.17 21.82 -32.18
C GLY A 371 -12.88 20.55 -31.37
N ARG A 372 -13.14 19.37 -31.95
CA ARG A 372 -12.90 17.97 -31.48
C ARG A 372 -13.22 17.60 -30.01
N CYS A 373 -13.61 18.52 -29.15
CA CYS A 373 -14.00 18.28 -27.76
C CYS A 373 -15.39 17.61 -27.73
N SER A 374 -15.53 16.50 -26.99
CA SER A 374 -16.77 15.70 -26.99
C SER A 374 -17.35 15.37 -25.60
N GLY A 375 -16.85 15.98 -24.53
CA GLY A 375 -17.41 15.86 -23.17
C GLY A 375 -18.54 16.85 -22.86
N ASN A 376 -18.72 17.18 -21.60
CA ASN A 376 -19.65 18.17 -21.06
C ASN A 376 -18.88 19.35 -20.44
N ARG A 377 -19.56 20.49 -20.36
CA ARG A 377 -19.07 21.69 -19.68
C ARG A 377 -19.95 22.03 -18.49
N VAL A 378 -19.32 22.22 -17.34
CA VAL A 378 -19.98 22.62 -16.11
C VAL A 378 -19.29 23.86 -15.57
N LEU A 379 -20.07 24.84 -15.12
CA LEU A 379 -19.59 26.01 -14.42
C LEU A 379 -20.24 26.09 -13.04
N ILE A 380 -19.41 26.12 -12.01
CA ILE A 380 -19.82 26.10 -10.60
C ILE A 380 -19.51 27.46 -9.98
N PHE A 381 -20.55 28.12 -9.48
CA PHE A 381 -20.41 29.37 -8.75
C PHE A 381 -20.23 29.11 -7.25
N ARG A 382 -19.26 29.79 -6.64
CA ARG A 382 -19.12 29.87 -5.18
C ARG A 382 -19.67 31.19 -4.66
N GLY A 383 -20.35 31.12 -3.52
CA GLY A 383 -21.05 32.24 -2.88
C GLY A 383 -22.48 31.86 -2.49
N THR A 384 -23.18 32.77 -1.81
CA THR A 384 -24.52 32.50 -1.29
C THR A 384 -25.50 32.15 -2.41
N ARG A 385 -26.35 31.13 -2.17
CA ARG A 385 -27.29 30.61 -3.17
C ARG A 385 -28.18 31.69 -3.78
N ALA A 386 -28.61 32.66 -2.99
CA ALA A 386 -29.44 33.77 -3.44
C ALA A 386 -28.71 34.69 -4.45
N VAL A 387 -27.46 35.06 -4.15
CA VAL A 387 -26.64 35.92 -5.03
C VAL A 387 -26.30 35.18 -6.32
N CYS A 388 -25.82 33.94 -6.20
CA CYS A 388 -25.50 33.11 -7.35
C CYS A 388 -26.71 32.88 -8.26
N GLN A 389 -27.90 32.59 -7.71
CA GLN A 389 -29.11 32.40 -8.51
C GLN A 389 -29.59 33.68 -9.21
N LYS A 390 -29.46 34.83 -8.56
CA LYS A 390 -29.83 36.13 -9.15
C LYS A 390 -28.92 36.45 -10.33
N GLU A 391 -27.61 36.32 -10.16
CA GLU A 391 -26.61 36.55 -11.21
C GLU A 391 -26.72 35.53 -12.34
N LEU A 392 -26.92 34.25 -12.03
CA LEU A 392 -27.16 33.20 -13.04
C LEU A 392 -28.39 33.50 -13.90
N LYS A 393 -29.51 33.94 -13.29
CA LYS A 393 -30.72 34.34 -14.03
C LYS A 393 -30.47 35.57 -14.91
N ALA A 394 -29.67 36.54 -14.45
CA ALA A 394 -29.31 37.72 -15.22
C ALA A 394 -28.42 37.37 -16.42
N MET A 395 -27.43 36.49 -16.23
CA MET A 395 -26.54 36.02 -17.30
C MET A 395 -27.26 35.09 -18.29
N ALA A 396 -28.11 34.17 -17.82
CA ALA A 396 -28.83 33.23 -18.70
C ALA A 396 -29.85 33.92 -19.63
N LYS A 397 -30.38 35.08 -19.23
CA LYS A 397 -31.28 35.89 -20.08
C LYS A 397 -30.55 36.72 -21.14
N SER A 398 -29.30 37.08 -20.88
CA SER A 398 -28.56 38.07 -21.68
C SER A 398 -27.43 37.46 -22.52
N ASP A 399 -26.91 36.29 -22.14
CA ASP A 399 -25.66 35.77 -22.67
C ASP A 399 -25.83 34.44 -23.42
N LYS A 400 -25.86 34.51 -24.76
CA LYS A 400 -25.82 33.33 -25.64
C LYS A 400 -24.59 32.44 -25.36
N ALA A 401 -23.53 32.98 -24.74
CA ALA A 401 -22.31 32.24 -24.43
C ALA A 401 -22.50 31.15 -23.35
N LEU A 402 -23.60 31.17 -22.57
CA LEU A 402 -23.88 30.11 -21.59
C LEU A 402 -24.55 28.87 -22.21
N LYS A 403 -24.89 28.91 -23.50
CA LYS A 403 -25.56 27.80 -24.19
C LYS A 403 -24.70 26.52 -24.13
N GLY A 404 -25.25 25.48 -23.52
CA GLY A 404 -24.58 24.18 -23.38
C GLY A 404 -23.61 24.06 -22.20
N ILE A 405 -23.55 25.06 -21.32
CA ILE A 405 -22.82 24.98 -20.04
C ILE A 405 -23.83 24.69 -18.93
N LYS A 406 -23.64 23.60 -18.18
CA LYS A 406 -24.48 23.29 -17.01
C LYS A 406 -24.02 24.12 -15.81
N LEU A 407 -24.97 24.72 -15.09
CA LEU A 407 -24.69 25.70 -14.05
C LEU A 407 -25.02 25.14 -12.68
N PHE A 408 -24.09 25.26 -11.74
CA PHE A 408 -24.24 24.81 -10.36
C PHE A 408 -23.84 25.91 -9.37
N VAL A 409 -24.35 25.79 -8.15
CA VAL A 409 -23.87 26.57 -7.00
C VAL A 409 -23.27 25.60 -6.01
N SER A 410 -22.00 25.81 -5.66
CA SER A 410 -21.29 24.97 -4.68
C SER A 410 -21.83 25.24 -3.28
N PRO A 411 -22.14 24.21 -2.47
CA PRO A 411 -22.45 24.39 -1.06
C PRO A 411 -21.22 24.93 -0.30
N GLU A 412 -21.47 25.57 0.83
CA GLU A 412 -20.40 25.96 1.76
C GLU A 412 -20.01 24.73 2.59
N TYR A 413 -18.77 24.29 2.45
CA TYR A 413 -18.19 23.20 3.25
C TYR A 413 -16.71 23.48 3.52
N GLU A 414 -16.31 23.34 4.79
CA GLU A 414 -14.98 23.70 5.27
C GLU A 414 -13.90 22.68 4.93
N ASN A 415 -14.23 21.39 5.01
CA ASN A 415 -13.28 20.31 4.80
C ASN A 415 -13.63 19.51 3.52
N PRO A 416 -12.75 19.44 2.51
CA PRO A 416 -13.05 18.71 1.29
C PRO A 416 -13.11 17.19 1.49
N PHE A 417 -12.66 16.68 2.64
CA PHE A 417 -12.66 15.26 3.01
C PHE A 417 -13.76 14.89 4.01
N SER A 418 -14.75 15.76 4.26
CA SER A 418 -15.84 15.50 5.21
C SER A 418 -17.14 16.17 4.75
N GLN A 419 -17.78 15.60 3.74
CA GLN A 419 -18.88 16.22 2.98
C GLN A 419 -20.21 15.45 3.01
N LYS A 420 -20.53 14.75 4.12
CA LYS A 420 -21.70 13.85 4.18
C LYS A 420 -23.02 14.59 3.89
N SER A 421 -23.15 15.87 4.26
CA SER A 421 -24.34 16.69 4.00
C SER A 421 -24.42 17.22 2.56
N GLU A 422 -23.32 17.17 1.80
CA GLU A 422 -23.19 17.72 0.45
C GLU A 422 -23.19 16.64 -0.64
N ASP A 423 -23.35 15.36 -0.27
CA ASP A 423 -23.37 14.22 -1.20
C ASP A 423 -24.38 14.44 -2.36
N ALA A 424 -25.51 15.10 -2.12
CA ALA A 424 -26.51 15.41 -3.15
C ALA A 424 -25.98 16.38 -4.23
N PHE A 425 -25.14 17.34 -3.85
CA PHE A 425 -24.50 18.26 -4.78
C PHE A 425 -23.50 17.52 -5.68
N PHE A 426 -22.60 16.74 -5.10
CA PHE A 426 -21.59 16.00 -5.86
C PHE A 426 -22.21 14.90 -6.74
N GLN A 427 -23.29 14.25 -6.26
CA GLN A 427 -24.06 13.30 -7.06
C GLN A 427 -24.67 13.98 -8.29
N SER A 428 -25.23 15.18 -8.13
CA SER A 428 -25.82 15.96 -9.23
C SER A 428 -24.76 16.46 -10.21
N LEU A 429 -23.63 16.94 -9.69
CA LEU A 429 -22.47 17.35 -10.47
C LEU A 429 -21.94 16.18 -11.31
N TRP A 430 -21.76 15.01 -10.68
CA TRP A 430 -21.29 13.82 -11.37
C TRP A 430 -22.24 13.35 -12.47
N SER A 431 -23.55 13.34 -12.22
CA SER A 431 -24.55 13.03 -13.25
C SER A 431 -24.56 14.05 -14.40
N ALA A 432 -24.29 15.32 -14.12
CA ALA A 432 -24.18 16.35 -15.15
C ALA A 432 -22.95 16.17 -16.05
N VAL A 433 -21.82 15.74 -15.48
CA VAL A 433 -20.58 15.48 -16.19
C VAL A 433 -20.64 14.17 -16.98
N THR A 434 -21.35 13.16 -16.49
CA THR A 434 -21.46 11.85 -17.18
C THR A 434 -22.66 11.72 -18.12
N GLY A 435 -23.54 12.72 -18.20
CA GLY A 435 -24.69 12.71 -19.11
C GLY A 435 -25.87 11.82 -18.67
N GLY A 436 -25.94 11.44 -17.38
CA GLY A 436 -27.07 10.67 -16.80
C GLY A 436 -27.16 9.20 -17.23
N GLY A 437 -26.39 8.76 -18.22
CA GLY A 437 -26.33 7.37 -18.68
C GLY A 437 -24.88 6.84 -18.66
N ARG A 438 -24.72 5.57 -18.25
CA ARG A 438 -23.44 4.83 -18.09
C ARG A 438 -22.59 5.17 -16.86
N TRP A 439 -23.10 4.83 -15.67
CA TRP A 439 -22.36 3.97 -14.73
C TRP A 439 -23.35 3.54 -13.64
N LYS A 440 -24.18 2.53 -13.95
CA LYS A 440 -24.95 1.86 -12.90
C LYS A 440 -23.93 1.24 -11.94
N LYS A 441 -24.00 1.62 -10.66
CA LYS A 441 -23.32 0.97 -9.53
C LYS A 441 -23.22 -0.54 -9.81
N LYS A 442 -22.00 -1.08 -9.96
CA LYS A 442 -21.75 -2.52 -9.71
C LYS A 442 -21.96 -2.73 -8.21
N ARG A 443 -23.23 -2.78 -7.81
CA ARG A 443 -23.70 -2.88 -6.43
C ARG A 443 -23.73 -4.38 -6.12
N GLY A 444 -22.72 -4.87 -5.41
CA GLY A 444 -22.69 -6.23 -4.90
C GLY A 444 -21.26 -6.75 -4.85
N LEU A 445 -20.59 -6.54 -3.71
CA LEU A 445 -19.43 -7.28 -3.15
C LEU A 445 -18.48 -6.37 -2.32
N LEU A 446 -18.42 -5.06 -2.59
CA LEU A 446 -17.45 -4.17 -1.91
C LEU A 446 -17.93 -3.47 -0.64
N ARG A 447 -19.23 -3.54 -0.28
CA ARG A 447 -19.77 -2.81 0.89
C ARG A 447 -19.28 -3.29 2.26
N ARG A 448 -18.55 -4.42 2.33
CA ARG A 448 -18.03 -4.94 3.60
C ARG A 448 -16.65 -4.38 3.97
N TRP A 449 -15.97 -3.75 3.02
CA TRP A 449 -14.58 -3.27 3.16
C TRP A 449 -14.47 -1.87 3.77
N ASP A 450 -15.33 -0.93 3.38
CA ASP A 450 -15.19 0.48 3.79
C ASP A 450 -15.64 0.77 5.23
N PHE A 451 -16.49 -0.10 5.81
CA PHE A 451 -16.98 0.08 7.19
C PHE A 451 -15.92 -0.26 8.25
N LEU A 452 -14.98 -1.16 7.94
CA LEU A 452 -13.95 -1.60 8.90
C LEU A 452 -12.76 -0.62 8.96
N ARG A 453 -12.51 0.15 7.89
CA ARG A 453 -11.42 1.14 7.83
C ARG A 453 -11.69 2.38 8.70
N GLU A 454 -12.95 2.83 8.78
CA GLU A 454 -13.35 3.94 9.67
C GLU A 454 -13.29 3.55 11.17
N SER A 455 -13.47 2.26 11.50
CA SER A 455 -13.35 1.77 12.87
C SER A 455 -11.89 1.74 13.34
N PHE A 456 -10.96 1.31 12.47
CA PHE A 456 -9.53 1.21 12.79
C PHE A 456 -8.85 2.58 13.03
N LEU A 457 -9.25 3.62 12.27
CA LEU A 457 -8.69 4.96 12.42
C LEU A 457 -9.17 5.68 13.69
N LYS A 458 -10.33 5.30 14.26
CA LYS A 458 -10.79 5.83 15.55
C LYS A 458 -10.07 5.22 16.74
N THR A 459 -9.65 3.96 16.65
CA THR A 459 -8.94 3.29 17.75
C THR A 459 -7.49 3.76 17.86
N ALA A 460 -6.81 4.00 16.73
CA ALA A 460 -5.44 4.50 16.70
C ALA A 460 -5.27 5.93 17.26
N GLY A 461 -6.30 6.80 17.12
CA GLY A 461 -6.28 8.16 17.68
C GLY A 461 -6.53 8.25 19.20
N SER A 462 -6.99 7.16 19.83
CA SER A 462 -7.28 7.13 21.26
C SER A 462 -6.12 6.68 22.14
N LEU A 463 -5.05 6.11 21.55
CA LEU A 463 -3.89 5.59 22.28
C LEU A 463 -2.73 6.60 22.43
N GLN A 464 -2.85 7.81 21.88
CA GLN A 464 -1.83 8.88 22.00
C GLN A 464 -2.15 9.99 23.03
N LYS A 465 -3.20 9.83 23.85
CA LYS A 465 -3.56 10.81 24.92
C LYS A 465 -3.53 10.26 26.35
N GLY A 466 -2.79 9.16 26.59
CA GLY A 466 -2.66 8.55 27.93
C GLY A 466 -1.31 8.70 28.63
N ALA A 467 -0.26 9.15 27.94
CA ALA A 467 1.09 9.24 28.52
C ALA A 467 1.50 10.71 28.68
N GLY A 468 1.02 11.33 29.76
CA GLY A 468 1.38 12.69 30.15
C GLY A 468 1.45 12.83 31.66
N LEU A 469 2.68 12.90 32.17
CA LEU A 469 3.13 13.57 33.39
C LEU A 469 2.77 12.93 34.74
N SER A 470 3.79 12.36 35.39
CA SER A 470 3.95 12.42 36.86
C SER A 470 5.44 12.56 37.21
N GLU A 471 5.91 13.81 37.23
CA GLU A 471 7.07 14.22 38.02
C GLU A 471 6.57 14.71 39.40
N SER A 472 7.44 14.59 40.41
CA SER A 472 7.28 14.88 41.86
C SER A 472 6.58 13.77 42.66
N GLN A 473 7.08 13.26 43.80
CA GLN A 473 8.00 13.83 44.79
C GLN A 473 8.93 12.74 45.38
N GLU A 474 10.22 13.07 45.51
CA GLU A 474 11.11 12.52 46.55
C GLU A 474 10.76 13.18 47.89
N GLN A 475 10.52 12.38 48.92
CA GLN A 475 10.71 12.75 50.32
C GLN A 475 10.91 11.49 51.17
N ASP A 476 12.09 11.41 51.79
CA ASP A 476 12.46 10.90 53.11
C ASP A 476 11.60 9.80 53.77
N GLY A 477 12.27 8.73 54.20
CA GLY A 477 11.66 7.70 55.05
C GLY A 477 12.61 6.55 55.42
N GLU A 478 13.42 6.81 56.43
CA GLU A 478 14.33 5.92 57.14
C GLU A 478 13.64 4.68 57.76
N GLN A 479 14.47 3.64 58.05
CA GLN A 479 14.31 2.53 59.01
C GLN A 479 13.66 1.21 58.56
N GLY A 480 14.42 0.12 58.77
CA GLY A 480 13.93 -1.27 58.83
C GLY A 480 14.89 -2.30 58.30
#